data_AF-A0A920WQP3-F1
#
_entry.id   AF-A0A920WQP3-F1
#
_cell.length_a   1.000
_cell.length_b   1.000
_cell.length_c   1.000
_cell.angle_alpha   90.00
_cell.angle_beta   90.00
_cell.angle_gamma   90.00
#
_symmetry.space_group_name_H-M   'P 1'
#
loop_
_entity.id
_entity.type
_entity.pdbx_description
1 polymer ?
#
loop_
_entity_poly.entity_id
_entity_poly.type
_entity_poly.pdbx_seq_one_letter_code
_entity_poly.pdbx_strand_id
1 'polypeptide(L)'
;MGTNSQLSPEQTAQHVRQSLPADGLFAGHQWRIATRPFLLDKKTVKQLEQLGRVLLKFYQAANMLYHWSAEGRLPAWPSAWLDRGKPQSIIDLQRSKAFRTELPRVIRPDILLTDDGLKITELDSVPGGIGLTAWLNHAYAGAGAEVLGGATGMLENFAGIFGDAANVLWLSPTNPPPTSRR
;
A
#
# COMPACT_ATOMS: atom_id res chain seq x y z
N MET A 1 -21.49 10.42 -31.08
CA MET A 1 -21.38 9.01 -30.65
C MET A 1 -19.91 8.62 -30.74
N GLY A 2 -19.17 8.76 -29.64
CA GLY A 2 -17.76 8.38 -29.61
C GLY A 2 -17.64 6.87 -29.40
N THR A 3 -17.10 6.16 -30.36
CA THR A 3 -16.73 4.75 -30.24
C THR A 3 -15.57 4.62 -29.26
N ASN A 4 -15.88 4.48 -27.97
CA ASN A 4 -14.92 4.05 -26.95
C ASN A 4 -14.58 2.58 -27.25
N SER A 5 -13.71 2.37 -28.24
CA SER A 5 -13.26 1.04 -28.62
C SER A 5 -12.25 0.60 -27.57
N GLN A 6 -12.70 -0.25 -26.65
CA GLN A 6 -11.81 -0.98 -25.76
C GLN A 6 -10.72 -1.64 -26.60
N LEU A 7 -9.46 -1.45 -26.18
CA LEU A 7 -8.32 -2.10 -26.82
C LEU A 7 -8.48 -3.63 -26.77
N SER A 8 -7.98 -4.32 -27.79
CA SER A 8 -7.87 -5.78 -27.74
C SER A 8 -6.94 -6.21 -26.60
N PRO A 9 -7.02 -7.48 -26.14
CA PRO A 9 -6.09 -8.02 -25.13
C PRO A 9 -4.61 -7.83 -25.51
N GLU A 10 -4.27 -8.02 -26.79
CA GLU A 10 -2.92 -7.85 -27.33
C GLU A 10 -2.50 -6.37 -27.33
N GLN A 11 -3.40 -5.49 -27.76
CA GLN A 11 -3.17 -4.04 -27.76
C GLN A 11 -2.98 -3.50 -26.34
N THR A 12 -3.76 -3.99 -25.38
CA THR A 12 -3.61 -3.65 -23.95
C THR A 12 -2.24 -4.08 -23.43
N ALA A 13 -1.84 -5.33 -23.68
CA ALA A 13 -0.52 -5.81 -23.24
C ALA A 13 0.62 -5.04 -23.89
N GLN A 14 0.49 -4.66 -25.16
CA GLN A 14 1.48 -3.85 -25.87
C GLN A 14 1.57 -2.43 -25.30
N HIS A 15 0.42 -1.79 -25.01
CA HIS A 15 0.37 -0.46 -24.38
C HIS A 15 1.04 -0.47 -23.01
N VAL A 16 0.72 -1.45 -22.15
CA VAL A 16 1.33 -1.58 -20.82
C VAL A 16 2.83 -1.85 -20.93
N ARG A 17 3.26 -2.65 -21.91
CA ARG A 17 4.70 -2.90 -22.16
C ARG A 17 5.43 -1.63 -22.57
N GLN A 18 4.83 -0.83 -23.44
CA GLN A 18 5.39 0.44 -23.90
C GLN A 18 5.43 1.51 -22.79
N SER A 19 4.59 1.36 -21.77
CA SER A 19 4.54 2.25 -20.60
C SER A 19 5.58 1.90 -19.52
N LEU A 20 6.37 0.83 -19.72
CA LEU A 20 7.43 0.46 -18.77
C LEU A 20 8.54 1.53 -18.76
N PRO A 21 9.07 1.89 -17.58
CA PRO A 21 10.28 2.71 -17.50
C PRO A 21 11.45 2.05 -18.24
N ALA A 22 12.38 2.85 -18.76
CA ALA A 22 13.55 2.36 -19.50
C ALA A 22 14.40 1.37 -18.66
N ASP A 23 14.53 1.63 -17.35
CA ASP A 23 15.26 0.77 -16.41
C ASP A 23 14.42 -0.42 -15.89
N GLY A 24 13.18 -0.56 -16.37
CA GLY A 24 12.21 -1.53 -15.87
C GLY A 24 11.63 -1.14 -14.50
N LEU A 25 10.91 -2.08 -13.87
CA LEU A 25 10.26 -1.87 -12.57
C LEU A 25 11.13 -2.39 -11.40
N PHE A 26 11.92 -3.44 -11.64
CA PHE A 26 12.84 -4.03 -10.67
C PHE A 26 14.10 -4.52 -11.38
N ALA A 27 15.26 -4.22 -10.79
CA ALA A 27 16.55 -4.63 -11.34
C ALA A 27 16.64 -6.15 -11.50
N GLY A 28 17.03 -6.61 -12.69
CA GLY A 28 17.26 -8.02 -12.99
C GLY A 28 16.00 -8.89 -13.10
N HIS A 29 14.79 -8.31 -13.11
CA HIS A 29 13.54 -9.06 -13.18
C HIS A 29 12.81 -8.82 -14.51
N GLN A 30 12.25 -9.88 -15.08
CA GLN A 30 11.35 -9.79 -16.23
C GLN A 30 9.90 -9.80 -15.78
N TRP A 31 9.08 -8.94 -16.40
CA TRP A 31 7.68 -8.77 -16.04
C TRP A 31 6.74 -9.45 -17.03
N ARG A 32 5.83 -10.27 -16.49
CA ARG A 32 4.69 -10.81 -17.25
C ARG A 32 3.55 -9.80 -17.18
N ILE A 33 3.12 -9.33 -18.34
CA ILE A 33 2.08 -8.32 -18.47
C ILE A 33 0.75 -9.03 -18.65
N ALA A 34 -0.23 -8.72 -17.79
CA ALA A 34 -1.59 -9.19 -17.99
C ALA A 34 -2.25 -8.42 -19.14
N THR A 35 -3.08 -9.11 -19.92
CA THR A 35 -3.81 -8.50 -21.04
C THR A 35 -5.04 -7.71 -20.58
N ARG A 36 -5.38 -7.82 -19.30
CA ARG A 36 -6.49 -7.11 -18.64
C ARG A 36 -6.25 -7.02 -17.14
N PRO A 37 -6.80 -6.00 -16.45
CA PRO A 37 -6.83 -5.97 -15.00
C PRO A 37 -7.60 -7.16 -14.40
N PHE A 38 -7.33 -7.46 -13.13
CA PHE A 38 -8.12 -8.42 -12.38
C PHE A 38 -9.51 -7.84 -12.11
N LEU A 39 -10.55 -8.56 -12.57
CA LEU A 39 -11.92 -8.11 -12.43
C LEU A 39 -12.44 -8.38 -11.02
N LEU A 40 -13.01 -7.34 -10.41
CA LEU A 40 -13.68 -7.41 -9.13
C LEU A 40 -15.14 -7.03 -9.30
N ASP A 41 -16.04 -7.81 -8.73
CA ASP A 41 -17.45 -7.44 -8.70
C ASP A 41 -17.72 -6.32 -7.69
N LYS A 42 -18.86 -5.63 -7.83
CA LYS A 42 -19.23 -4.49 -6.97
C LYS A 42 -19.37 -4.88 -5.50
N LYS A 43 -19.75 -6.13 -5.20
CA LYS A 43 -19.90 -6.63 -3.83
C LYS A 43 -18.52 -6.78 -3.19
N THR A 44 -17.55 -7.36 -3.89
CA THR A 44 -16.16 -7.48 -3.43
C THR A 44 -15.52 -6.11 -3.22
N VAL A 45 -15.70 -5.17 -4.15
CA VAL A 45 -15.18 -3.79 -3.99
C VAL A 45 -15.72 -3.15 -2.73
N LYS A 46 -17.03 -3.22 -2.49
CA LYS A 46 -17.66 -2.68 -1.27
C LYS A 46 -17.12 -3.33 0.01
N GLN A 47 -16.84 -4.64 -0.02
CA GLN A 47 -16.23 -5.33 1.12
C GLN A 47 -14.80 -4.84 1.38
N LEU A 48 -14.00 -4.63 0.33
CA LEU A 48 -12.63 -4.10 0.45
C LEU A 48 -12.62 -2.67 1.01
N GLU A 49 -13.54 -1.81 0.57
CA GLU A 49 -13.69 -0.44 1.10
C GLU A 49 -14.04 -0.43 2.60
N GLN A 50 -14.93 -1.34 3.02
CA GLN A 50 -15.32 -1.47 4.43
C GLN A 50 -14.18 -2.02 5.30
N LEU A 51 -13.31 -2.86 4.72
CA LEU A 51 -12.23 -3.51 5.43
C LEU A 51 -11.23 -2.51 6.01
N GLY A 52 -10.95 -1.39 5.33
CA GLY A 52 -10.01 -0.37 5.80
C GLY A 52 -10.34 0.15 7.21
N ARG A 53 -11.63 0.43 7.48
CA ARG A 53 -12.07 0.88 8.82
C ARG A 53 -11.94 -0.22 9.88
N VAL A 54 -12.19 -1.47 9.50
CA VAL A 54 -12.07 -2.62 10.40
C VAL A 54 -10.61 -2.85 10.77
N LEU A 55 -9.70 -2.79 9.79
CA LEU A 55 -8.26 -2.94 10.01
C LEU A 55 -7.69 -1.82 10.87
N LEU A 56 -8.12 -0.58 10.67
CA LEU A 56 -7.72 0.53 11.55
C LEU A 56 -8.10 0.26 13.01
N LYS A 57 -9.34 -0.21 13.25
CA LYS A 57 -9.79 -0.59 14.61
C LYS A 57 -8.99 -1.77 15.18
N PHE A 58 -8.62 -2.73 14.34
CA PHE A 58 -7.76 -3.84 14.75
C PHE A 58 -6.40 -3.34 15.21
N TYR A 59 -5.73 -2.45 14.45
CA TYR A 59 -4.47 -1.84 14.85
C TYR A 59 -4.59 -0.99 16.13
N GLN A 60 -5.68 -0.23 16.28
CA GLN A 60 -5.97 0.49 17.52
C GLN A 60 -6.05 -0.45 18.73
N ALA A 61 -6.77 -1.56 18.58
CA ALA A 61 -6.89 -2.57 19.63
C ALA A 61 -5.55 -3.27 19.92
N ALA A 62 -4.79 -3.64 18.89
CA ALA A 62 -3.47 -4.26 19.04
C ALA A 62 -2.49 -3.33 19.79
N ASN A 63 -2.47 -2.04 19.42
CA ASN A 63 -1.65 -1.04 20.10
C ASN A 63 -2.05 -0.85 21.57
N MET A 64 -3.36 -0.78 21.85
CA MET A 64 -3.88 -0.74 23.21
C MET A 64 -3.45 -1.98 24.02
N LEU A 65 -3.60 -3.19 23.46
CA LEU A 65 -3.21 -4.43 24.10
C LEU A 65 -1.72 -4.45 24.44
N TYR A 66 -0.86 -3.99 23.52
CA TYR A 66 0.58 -3.85 23.76
C TYR A 66 0.86 -2.93 24.96
N HIS A 67 0.32 -1.71 24.95
CA HIS A 67 0.58 -0.73 26.01
C HIS A 67 0.03 -1.17 27.37
N TRP A 68 -1.20 -1.70 27.41
CA TRP A 68 -1.78 -2.17 28.66
C TRP A 68 -1.06 -3.40 29.20
N SER A 69 -0.55 -4.28 28.33
CA SER A 69 0.33 -5.38 28.73
C SER A 69 1.64 -4.87 29.33
N ALA A 70 2.29 -3.90 28.68
CA ALA A 70 3.55 -3.31 29.16
C ALA A 70 3.38 -2.52 30.48
N GLU A 71 2.18 -2.00 30.74
CA GLU A 71 1.80 -1.31 31.98
C GLU A 71 1.33 -2.26 33.11
N GLY A 72 1.27 -3.58 32.85
CA GLY A 72 0.79 -4.56 33.83
C GLY A 72 -0.73 -4.56 34.05
N ARG A 73 -1.50 -3.90 33.18
CA ARG A 73 -2.98 -3.88 33.21
C ARG A 73 -3.61 -5.09 32.52
N LEU A 74 -2.83 -5.80 31.71
CA LEU A 74 -3.17 -7.05 31.04
C LEU A 74 -2.03 -8.06 31.24
N PRO A 75 -2.24 -9.36 30.93
CA PRO A 75 -1.16 -10.34 30.93
C PRO A 75 0.07 -9.85 30.18
N ALA A 76 1.26 -10.19 30.66
CA ALA A 76 2.52 -9.66 30.13
C ALA A 76 2.91 -10.24 28.75
N TRP A 77 2.31 -11.37 28.33
CA TRP A 77 2.76 -12.10 27.14
C TRP A 77 2.71 -11.29 25.83
N PRO A 78 1.73 -10.40 25.55
CA PRO A 78 1.71 -9.63 24.31
C PRO A 78 2.90 -8.69 24.18
N SER A 79 3.18 -7.88 25.21
CA SER A 79 4.35 -6.98 25.21
C SER A 79 5.64 -7.79 25.22
N ALA A 80 5.75 -8.82 26.08
CA ALA A 80 6.92 -9.68 26.15
C ALA A 80 7.21 -10.43 24.85
N TRP A 81 6.21 -10.74 24.02
CA TRP A 81 6.40 -11.34 22.71
C TRP A 81 6.83 -10.31 21.66
N LEU A 82 6.16 -9.15 21.62
CA LEU A 82 6.43 -8.08 20.66
C LEU A 82 7.77 -7.37 20.89
N ASP A 83 8.33 -7.46 22.09
CA ASP A 83 9.62 -6.88 22.44
C ASP A 83 10.81 -7.81 22.12
N ARG A 84 10.57 -9.09 21.77
CA ARG A 84 11.65 -10.05 21.51
C ARG A 84 12.51 -9.62 20.33
N GLY A 85 13.83 -9.59 20.55
CA GLY A 85 14.81 -9.23 19.53
C GLY A 85 14.94 -7.72 19.27
N LYS A 86 14.13 -6.88 19.91
CA LYS A 86 14.25 -5.42 19.80
C LYS A 86 15.32 -4.89 20.77
N PRO A 87 16.19 -3.95 20.32
CA PRO A 87 17.04 -3.20 21.24
C PRO A 87 16.20 -2.38 22.23
N GLN A 88 16.72 -2.19 23.45
CA GLN A 88 16.01 -1.44 24.50
C GLN A 88 15.63 -0.02 24.05
N SER A 89 16.49 0.65 23.28
CA SER A 89 16.21 1.98 22.74
C SER A 89 14.95 2.03 21.86
N ILE A 90 14.68 0.97 21.09
CA ILE A 90 13.48 0.87 20.25
C ILE A 90 12.24 0.61 21.10
N ILE A 91 12.37 -0.23 22.13
CA ILE A 91 11.29 -0.52 23.08
C ILE A 91 10.90 0.77 23.84
N ASP A 92 11.88 1.54 24.30
CA ASP A 92 11.65 2.80 25.02
C ASP A 92 10.98 3.84 24.12
N LEU A 93 11.41 3.97 22.86
CA LEU A 93 10.76 4.83 21.87
C LEU A 93 9.30 4.41 21.65
N GLN A 94 9.05 3.11 21.39
CA GLN A 94 7.72 2.55 21.18
C GLN A 94 6.78 2.82 22.37
N ARG A 95 7.31 2.88 23.60
CA ARG A 95 6.52 3.13 24.82
C ARG A 95 6.41 4.60 25.19
N SER A 96 7.12 5.50 24.52
CA SER A 96 7.09 6.94 24.82
C SER A 96 5.69 7.54 24.58
N LYS A 97 5.37 8.60 25.32
CA LYS A 97 4.08 9.28 25.20
C LYS A 97 3.84 9.86 23.80
N ALA A 98 4.91 10.25 23.10
CA ALA A 98 4.84 10.84 21.77
C ALA A 98 4.32 9.85 20.70
N PHE A 99 4.67 8.56 20.82
CA PHE A 99 4.29 7.53 19.84
C PHE A 99 3.07 6.69 20.26
N ARG A 100 2.55 6.89 21.48
CA ARG A 100 1.49 6.06 22.05
C ARG A 100 0.22 5.99 21.20
N THR A 101 -0.14 7.09 20.53
CA THR A 101 -1.33 7.16 19.67
C THR A 101 -1.00 7.08 18.19
N GLU A 102 0.27 6.95 17.83
CA GLU A 102 0.67 6.84 16.44
C GLU A 102 0.34 5.45 15.91
N LEU A 103 -0.25 5.43 14.73
CA LEU A 103 -0.64 4.22 14.03
C LEU A 103 -0.15 4.28 12.58
N PRO A 104 0.04 3.12 11.94
CA PRO A 104 0.38 3.07 10.52
C PRO A 104 -0.63 3.87 9.69
N ARG A 105 -0.13 4.81 8.88
CA ARG A 105 -0.96 5.60 7.97
C ARG A 105 -1.33 4.83 6.70
N VAL A 106 -0.51 3.85 6.33
CA VAL A 106 -0.77 2.90 5.24
C VAL A 106 -0.82 1.50 5.83
N ILE A 107 -1.85 0.74 5.44
CA ILE A 107 -2.01 -0.66 5.80
C ILE A 107 -2.18 -1.44 4.50
N ARG A 108 -1.37 -2.48 4.30
CA ARG A 108 -1.52 -3.40 3.17
C ARG A 108 -1.94 -4.76 3.69
N PRO A 109 -3.23 -5.10 3.58
CA PRO A 109 -3.68 -6.46 3.83
C PRO A 109 -3.40 -7.33 2.60
N ASP A 110 -2.75 -8.46 2.83
CA ASP A 110 -2.67 -9.50 1.80
C ASP A 110 -3.92 -10.36 1.92
N ILE A 111 -4.69 -10.41 0.83
CA ILE A 111 -6.03 -10.99 0.80
C ILE A 111 -6.10 -12.07 -0.26
N LEU A 112 -6.56 -13.25 0.15
CA LEU A 112 -6.98 -14.32 -0.73
C LEU A 112 -8.49 -14.24 -0.96
N LEU A 113 -8.90 -14.26 -2.22
CA LEU A 113 -10.29 -14.43 -2.60
C LEU A 113 -10.58 -15.93 -2.72
N THR A 114 -11.48 -16.45 -1.89
CA THR A 114 -11.93 -17.85 -1.94
C THR A 114 -13.44 -17.92 -2.18
N ASP A 115 -13.95 -19.13 -2.42
CA ASP A 115 -15.40 -19.36 -2.59
C ASP A 115 -16.22 -18.96 -1.33
N ASP A 116 -15.58 -19.01 -0.15
CA ASP A 116 -16.14 -18.57 1.14
C ASP A 116 -15.92 -17.08 1.43
N GLY A 117 -15.40 -16.32 0.45
CA GLY A 117 -15.13 -14.88 0.55
C GLY A 117 -13.67 -14.52 0.83
N LEU A 118 -13.46 -13.27 1.26
CA LEU A 118 -12.13 -12.71 1.47
C LEU A 118 -11.48 -13.26 2.75
N LYS A 119 -10.24 -13.74 2.65
CA LYS A 119 -9.41 -14.19 3.78
C LYS A 119 -8.15 -13.34 3.84
N ILE A 120 -7.88 -12.72 4.98
CA ILE A 120 -6.63 -11.99 5.23
C ILE A 120 -5.57 -12.99 5.67
N THR A 121 -4.43 -13.01 4.99
CA THR A 121 -3.29 -13.87 5.32
C THR A 121 -2.20 -13.13 6.08
N GLU A 122 -2.01 -11.86 5.75
CA GLU A 122 -0.99 -11.00 6.36
C GLU A 122 -1.48 -9.55 6.47
N LEU A 123 -0.97 -8.83 7.46
CA LEU A 123 -1.16 -7.39 7.62
C LEU A 123 0.20 -6.71 7.72
N ASP A 124 0.56 -5.97 6.66
CA ASP A 124 1.77 -5.17 6.61
C ASP A 124 1.47 -3.70 6.94
N SER A 125 2.31 -3.12 7.80
CA SER A 125 2.21 -1.73 8.29
C SER A 125 3.38 -0.85 7.82
N VAL A 126 4.36 -1.43 7.12
CA VAL A 126 5.43 -0.69 6.42
C VAL A 126 5.48 -1.16 4.95
N PRO A 127 4.39 -1.00 4.19
CA PRO A 127 4.29 -1.64 2.89
C PRO A 127 5.05 -0.90 1.80
N GLY A 128 5.82 -1.66 1.02
CA GLY A 128 6.34 -1.23 -0.27
C GLY A 128 5.32 -1.38 -1.41
N GLY A 129 5.72 -1.05 -2.64
CA GLY A 129 4.95 -1.36 -3.85
C GLY A 129 3.87 -0.35 -4.24
N ILE A 130 3.65 0.71 -3.46
CA ILE A 130 2.65 1.76 -3.75
C ILE A 130 2.92 2.42 -5.10
N GLY A 131 4.18 2.75 -5.40
CA GLY A 131 4.58 3.31 -6.70
C GLY A 131 4.32 2.35 -7.86
N LEU A 132 4.53 1.04 -7.66
CA LEU A 132 4.22 0.02 -8.66
C LEU A 132 2.71 -0.06 -8.91
N THR A 133 1.90 -0.09 -7.86
CA THR A 133 0.44 -0.10 -7.99
C THR A 133 -0.08 1.17 -8.66
N ALA A 134 0.49 2.33 -8.33
CA ALA A 134 0.18 3.59 -9.00
C ALA A 134 0.52 3.53 -10.51
N TRP A 135 1.69 3.01 -10.87
CA TRP A 135 2.07 2.81 -12.28
C TRP A 135 1.12 1.85 -13.00
N LEU A 136 0.74 0.73 -12.37
CA LEU A 136 -0.23 -0.22 -12.94
C LEU A 136 -1.59 0.45 -13.19
N ASN A 137 -2.10 1.20 -12.20
CA ASN A 137 -3.35 1.94 -12.35
C ASN A 137 -3.29 2.92 -13.52
N HIS A 138 -2.21 3.68 -13.64
CA HIS A 138 -2.01 4.62 -14.75
C HIS A 138 -1.96 3.90 -16.10
N ALA A 139 -1.17 2.82 -16.22
CA ALA A 139 -0.99 2.08 -17.47
C ALA A 139 -2.29 1.40 -17.94
N TYR A 140 -3.04 0.75 -17.05
CA TYR A 140 -4.30 0.12 -17.44
C TYR A 140 -5.44 1.12 -17.67
N ALA A 141 -5.47 2.24 -16.92
CA ALA A 141 -6.41 3.31 -17.20
C ALA A 141 -6.15 3.96 -18.58
N GLY A 142 -4.86 4.16 -18.94
CA GLY A 142 -4.46 4.61 -20.28
C GLY A 142 -4.84 3.66 -21.40
N ALA A 143 -4.94 2.35 -21.11
CA ALA A 143 -5.49 1.34 -22.01
C ALA A 143 -7.02 1.31 -22.08
N GLY A 144 -7.72 2.21 -21.37
CA GLY A 144 -9.18 2.32 -21.36
C GLY A 144 -9.88 1.42 -20.33
N ALA A 145 -9.15 0.83 -19.38
CA ALA A 145 -9.76 0.05 -18.31
C ALA A 145 -10.25 0.94 -17.15
N GLU A 146 -11.39 0.56 -16.57
CA GLU A 146 -11.83 1.12 -15.29
C GLU A 146 -11.08 0.42 -14.15
N VAL A 147 -10.20 1.16 -13.48
CA VAL A 147 -9.38 0.65 -12.36
C VAL A 147 -9.86 1.24 -11.04
N LEU A 148 -9.77 0.46 -9.96
CA LEU A 148 -10.16 0.91 -8.63
C LEU A 148 -9.26 2.06 -8.16
N GLY A 149 -9.87 3.17 -7.75
CA GLY A 149 -9.17 4.40 -7.38
C GLY A 149 -8.69 5.24 -8.59
N GLY A 150 -9.01 4.83 -9.82
CA GLY A 150 -8.63 5.56 -11.04
C GLY A 150 -7.12 5.59 -11.30
N ALA A 151 -6.71 6.38 -12.30
CA ALA A 151 -5.32 6.45 -12.76
C ALA A 151 -4.36 7.04 -11.71
N THR A 152 -4.83 8.02 -10.92
CA THR A 152 -3.98 8.84 -10.02
C THR A 152 -4.30 8.68 -8.53
N GLY A 153 -5.40 8.02 -8.17
CA GLY A 153 -5.86 7.97 -6.78
C GLY A 153 -4.85 7.39 -5.80
N MET A 154 -4.02 6.42 -6.21
CA MET A 154 -2.95 5.89 -5.34
C MET A 154 -1.91 6.98 -4.97
N LEU A 155 -1.54 7.83 -5.93
CA LEU A 155 -0.58 8.91 -5.70
C LEU A 155 -1.19 10.02 -4.86
N GLU A 156 -2.41 10.43 -5.20
CA GLU A 156 -3.13 11.50 -4.50
C GLU A 156 -3.39 11.14 -3.03
N ASN A 157 -3.90 9.93 -2.77
CA ASN A 157 -4.17 9.49 -1.41
C ASN A 157 -2.88 9.30 -0.61
N PHE A 158 -1.82 8.75 -1.22
CA PHE A 158 -0.54 8.60 -0.54
C PHE A 158 0.11 9.96 -0.23
N ALA A 159 0.07 10.91 -1.16
CA ALA A 159 0.53 12.27 -0.91
C ALA A 159 -0.27 12.94 0.22
N GLY A 160 -1.59 12.75 0.23
CA GLY A 160 -2.48 13.28 1.27
C GLY A 160 -2.16 12.82 2.69
N ILE A 161 -1.48 11.68 2.86
CA ILE A 161 -1.03 11.19 4.18
C ILE A 161 -0.08 12.18 4.85
N PHE A 162 0.73 12.89 4.07
CA PHE A 162 1.77 13.78 4.58
C PHE A 162 1.28 15.21 4.83
N GLY A 163 0.03 15.54 4.49
CA GLY A 163 -0.51 16.90 4.63
C GLY A 163 0.39 17.95 3.95
N ASP A 164 0.65 19.06 4.65
CA ASP A 164 1.50 20.18 4.17
C ASP A 164 3.02 19.95 4.40
N ALA A 165 3.47 18.71 4.56
CA ALA A 165 4.89 18.43 4.82
C ALA A 165 5.78 18.93 3.66
N ALA A 166 6.57 19.98 3.94
CA ALA A 166 7.35 20.73 2.94
C ALA A 166 8.43 19.93 2.19
N ASN A 167 8.77 18.72 2.65
CA ASN A 167 9.84 17.90 2.10
C ASN A 167 9.43 16.43 1.99
N VAL A 168 8.43 16.12 1.17
CA VAL A 168 8.31 14.76 0.62
C VAL A 168 9.10 14.74 -0.67
N LEU A 169 10.34 14.25 -0.62
CA LEU A 169 11.21 14.15 -1.78
C LEU A 169 10.71 13.02 -2.69
N TRP A 170 9.86 13.36 -3.64
CA TRP A 170 9.48 12.45 -4.72
C TRP A 170 10.58 12.43 -5.76
N LEU A 171 11.07 11.25 -6.13
CA LEU A 171 11.83 11.07 -7.37
C LEU A 171 10.86 11.29 -8.54
N SER A 172 10.69 12.55 -8.92
CA SER A 172 10.11 12.90 -10.21
C SER A 172 11.18 12.72 -11.28
N PRO A 173 10.87 12.23 -12.49
CA PRO A 173 11.78 12.27 -13.64
C PRO A 173 12.32 13.69 -13.92
N THR A 174 11.65 14.72 -13.41
CA THR A 174 12.03 16.13 -13.55
C THR A 174 12.86 16.71 -12.40
N ASN A 175 13.09 15.95 -11.32
CA ASN A 175 13.91 16.40 -10.18
C ASN A 175 14.90 15.29 -9.77
N PRO A 176 16.08 15.22 -10.42
CA PRO A 176 17.15 14.36 -9.93
C PRO A 176 17.62 14.84 -8.54
N PRO A 177 18.05 13.92 -7.65
CA PRO A 177 18.56 14.30 -6.35
C PRO A 177 19.79 15.22 -6.51
N PRO A 178 19.97 16.22 -5.63
CA PRO A 178 21.18 17.03 -5.65
C PRO A 178 22.39 16.11 -5.47
N THR A 179 23.31 16.19 -6.42
CA THR A 179 24.59 15.49 -6.34
C THR A 179 25.28 15.92 -5.05
N SER A 180 25.55 14.95 -4.17
CA SER A 180 26.30 15.20 -2.94
C SER A 180 27.70 15.68 -3.31
N ARG A 181 27.94 16.98 -3.18
CA ARG A 181 29.29 17.50 -3.00
C ARG A 181 29.69 17.27 -1.55
N ARG A 182 30.42 16.18 -1.31
CA ARG A 182 31.70 16.13 -0.59
C ARG A 182 32.24 14.71 -0.60
#